data_AF-A0A1M4DYS8-F1
#
_entry.id   AF-A0A1M4DYS8-F1
#
_cell.length_a   1.000
_cell.length_b   1.000
_cell.length_c   1.000
_cell.angle_alpha   90.00
_cell.angle_beta   90.00
_cell.angle_gamma   90.00
#
_symmetry.space_group_name_H-M   'P 1'
#
loop_
_entity.id
_entity.type
_entity.pdbx_description
1 polymer ?
#
loop_
_entity_poly.entity_id
_entity_poly.type
_entity_poly.pdbx_seq_one_letter_code
_entity_poly.pdbx_strand_id
1 'polypeptide(L)'
;MSDEPRDESLSDDAEQAPVPPEGDPRDEPAPFEAVVLLTVAAAVGVMVLGALAPSALNLKFLLFGPIALVVFEIAVHEVWWKRWWGAIPGAVLGLAVYFEGRAALADLMGDGWAHPVAYVAAWAIFAVVFAVASRYPRTFA
;
A
#
# COMPACT_ATOMS: atom_id res chain seq x y z
N MET A 1 -54.19 45.79 31.45
CA MET A 1 -52.88 45.93 30.78
C MET A 1 -51.93 45.17 31.67
N SER A 2 -51.77 43.88 31.38
CA SER A 2 -51.12 42.91 32.24
C SER A 2 -49.75 42.65 31.66
N ASP A 3 -48.70 43.00 32.39
CA ASP A 3 -47.31 42.70 32.02
C ASP A 3 -47.03 41.22 32.31
N GLU A 4 -46.80 40.44 31.26
CA GLU A 4 -46.17 39.12 31.34
C GLU A 4 -44.66 39.28 31.59
N PRO A 5 -44.06 38.51 32.51
CA PRO A 5 -42.61 38.43 32.58
C PRO A 5 -42.13 37.57 31.40
N ARG A 6 -41.39 38.20 30.47
CA ARG A 6 -40.63 37.47 29.45
C ARG A 6 -39.51 36.71 30.17
N ASP A 7 -39.66 35.40 30.27
CA ASP A 7 -38.54 34.50 30.55
C ASP A 7 -37.51 34.64 29.42
N GLU A 8 -36.46 35.42 29.70
CA GLU A 8 -35.22 35.40 28.94
C GLU A 8 -34.60 34.01 29.09
N SER A 9 -34.86 33.13 28.12
CA SER A 9 -34.11 31.90 27.95
C SER A 9 -32.66 32.26 27.62
N LEU A 10 -31.86 32.38 28.68
CA LEU A 10 -30.41 32.53 28.67
C LEU A 10 -29.79 31.48 27.75
N SER A 11 -29.32 31.94 26.59
CA SER A 11 -28.04 31.57 25.98
C SER A 11 -27.60 30.11 26.22
N ASP A 12 -28.20 29.19 25.48
CA ASP A 12 -27.59 27.88 25.17
C ASP A 12 -26.91 27.88 23.78
N ASP A 13 -26.59 29.07 23.26
CA ASP A 13 -25.61 29.25 22.18
C ASP A 13 -24.19 29.17 22.76
N ALA A 14 -23.92 28.09 23.51
CA ALA A 14 -22.57 27.60 23.64
C ALA A 14 -22.15 27.23 22.21
N GLU A 15 -21.50 28.19 21.56
CA GLU A 15 -20.81 28.08 20.29
C GLU A 15 -20.04 26.77 20.29
N GLN A 16 -20.70 25.70 19.82
CA GLN A 16 -20.07 24.43 19.55
C GLN A 16 -19.11 24.74 18.42
N ALA A 17 -17.86 25.03 18.78
CA ALA A 17 -16.78 25.15 17.83
C ALA A 17 -16.94 23.96 16.87
N PRO A 18 -17.08 24.21 15.55
CA PRO A 18 -17.34 23.13 14.60
C PRO A 18 -16.25 22.09 14.80
N VAL A 19 -16.65 20.89 15.20
CA VAL A 19 -15.73 19.75 15.30
C VAL A 19 -15.03 19.68 13.95
N PRO A 20 -13.69 19.80 13.89
CA PRO A 20 -12.99 19.69 12.63
C PRO A 20 -13.46 18.40 11.96
N PRO A 21 -13.81 18.42 10.65
CA PRO A 21 -14.24 17.21 9.98
C PRO A 21 -13.17 16.15 10.24
N GLU A 22 -13.60 15.01 10.80
CA GLU A 22 -12.71 13.85 10.96
C GLU A 22 -12.07 13.60 9.60
N GLY A 23 -10.73 13.64 9.56
CA GLY A 23 -9.99 13.53 8.31
C GLY A 23 -10.39 12.25 7.58
N ASP A 24 -10.53 12.33 6.26
CA ASP A 24 -10.87 11.16 5.45
C ASP A 24 -9.85 10.03 5.74
N PRO A 25 -10.27 8.86 6.25
CA PRO A 25 -9.36 7.75 6.55
C PRO A 25 -8.51 7.32 5.34
N ARG A 26 -8.95 7.62 4.11
CA ARG A 26 -8.23 7.35 2.86
C ARG A 26 -6.99 8.23 2.69
N ASP A 27 -6.90 9.32 3.43
CA ASP A 27 -5.75 10.23 3.43
C ASP A 27 -4.61 9.77 4.35
N GLU A 28 -4.82 8.73 5.16
CA GLU A 28 -3.77 8.18 6.02
C GLU A 28 -2.62 7.55 5.20
N PRO A 29 -1.37 7.60 5.70
CA PRO A 29 -0.26 6.89 5.07
C PRO A 29 -0.49 5.38 5.09
N ALA A 30 0.18 4.66 4.19
CA ALA A 30 0.04 3.22 4.11
C ALA A 30 0.60 2.53 5.37
N PRO A 31 -0.18 1.66 6.05
CA PRO A 31 0.24 1.01 7.28
C PRO A 31 1.41 0.08 6.99
N PHE A 32 2.60 0.47 7.45
CA PHE A 32 3.86 -0.13 7.04
C PHE A 32 3.88 -1.65 7.19
N GLU A 33 3.53 -2.16 8.37
CA GLU A 33 3.57 -3.59 8.66
C GLU A 33 2.58 -4.37 7.79
N ALA A 34 1.34 -3.90 7.70
CA ALA A 34 0.30 -4.56 6.91
C ALA A 34 0.68 -4.62 5.42
N VAL A 35 1.15 -3.51 4.85
CA VAL A 35 1.55 -3.44 3.43
C VAL A 35 2.71 -4.38 3.14
N VAL A 36 3.75 -4.37 3.97
CA VAL A 36 4.93 -5.22 3.77
C VAL A 36 4.56 -6.69 3.93
N LEU A 37 3.86 -7.06 5.01
CA LEU A 37 3.50 -8.45 5.28
C LEU A 37 2.56 -9.01 4.22
N LEU A 38 1.51 -8.28 3.83
CA LEU A 38 0.58 -8.72 2.79
C LEU A 38 1.28 -8.85 1.43
N THR A 39 2.15 -7.90 1.08
CA THR A 39 2.90 -7.93 -0.19
C THR A 39 3.85 -9.12 -0.23
N VAL A 40 4.59 -9.36 0.86
CA VAL A 40 5.50 -10.50 0.99
C VAL A 40 4.73 -11.82 0.96
N ALA A 41 3.63 -11.92 1.71
CA ALA A 41 2.78 -13.11 1.73
C ALA A 41 2.19 -13.40 0.34
N ALA A 42 1.73 -12.38 -0.38
CA ALA A 42 1.24 -12.51 -1.75
C ALA A 42 2.36 -12.97 -2.71
N ALA A 43 3.56 -12.38 -2.60
CA ALA A 43 4.70 -12.77 -3.43
C ALA A 43 5.14 -14.22 -3.18
N VAL A 44 5.16 -14.65 -1.92
CA VAL A 44 5.41 -16.06 -1.55
C VAL A 44 4.31 -16.96 -2.11
N GLY A 45 3.04 -16.58 -1.96
CA GLY A 45 1.90 -17.32 -2.51
C GLY A 45 2.01 -17.52 -4.02
N VAL A 46 2.42 -16.48 -4.76
CA VAL A 46 2.69 -16.57 -6.21
C VAL A 46 3.80 -17.57 -6.52
N MET A 47 4.90 -17.58 -5.76
CA MET A 47 5.99 -18.54 -5.98
C MET A 47 5.57 -19.98 -5.66
N VAL A 48 4.80 -20.19 -4.60
CA VAL A 48 4.26 -21.51 -4.24
C VAL A 48 3.29 -21.99 -5.33
N LEU A 49 2.36 -21.15 -5.77
CA LEU A 49 1.45 -21.49 -6.86
C LEU A 49 2.24 -21.76 -8.16
N GLY A 50 3.25 -20.95 -8.46
CA GLY A 50 4.14 -21.13 -9.60
C GLY A 50 4.88 -22.47 -9.58
N ALA A 51 5.35 -22.90 -8.41
CA ALA A 51 6.03 -24.19 -8.24
C ALA A 51 5.09 -25.39 -8.34
N LEU A 52 3.82 -25.23 -7.94
CA LEU A 52 2.82 -26.30 -7.94
C LEU A 52 2.05 -26.41 -9.26
N ALA A 53 2.01 -25.37 -10.09
CA ALA A 53 1.16 -25.38 -11.26
C ALA A 53 1.75 -26.21 -12.43
N PRO A 54 0.88 -26.90 -13.20
CA PRO A 54 1.29 -27.58 -14.43
C PRO A 54 1.91 -26.62 -15.44
N SER A 55 2.96 -27.07 -16.13
CA SER A 55 3.73 -26.31 -17.12
C SER A 55 2.91 -25.74 -18.31
N ALA A 56 1.67 -26.17 -18.47
CA ALA A 56 0.73 -25.67 -19.47
C ALA A 56 0.01 -24.36 -19.08
N LEU A 57 0.05 -23.96 -17.79
CA LEU A 57 -0.49 -22.67 -17.36
C LEU A 57 0.52 -21.56 -17.69
N ASN A 58 0.06 -20.54 -18.42
CA ASN A 58 0.84 -19.33 -18.69
C ASN A 58 0.90 -18.45 -17.41
N LEU A 59 1.59 -18.93 -16.36
CA LEU A 59 1.68 -18.31 -15.03
C LEU A 59 2.50 -17.01 -15.01
N LYS A 60 3.02 -16.56 -16.15
CA LYS A 60 3.73 -15.27 -16.28
C LYS A 60 2.87 -14.11 -15.79
N PHE A 61 1.54 -14.23 -15.87
CA PHE A 61 0.59 -13.26 -15.36
C PHE A 61 0.48 -13.27 -13.82
N LEU A 62 0.74 -14.40 -13.15
CA LEU A 62 0.76 -14.48 -11.68
C LEU A 62 1.94 -13.72 -11.06
N LEU A 63 3.03 -13.52 -11.81
CA LEU A 63 4.14 -12.64 -11.41
C LEU A 63 3.74 -11.16 -11.29
N PHE A 64 2.58 -10.79 -11.84
CA PHE A 64 1.97 -9.47 -11.64
C PHE A 64 0.92 -9.49 -10.53
N GLY A 65 0.69 -10.61 -9.83
CA GLY A 65 -0.29 -10.72 -8.75
C GLY A 65 -0.14 -9.65 -7.66
N PRO A 66 1.08 -9.37 -7.16
CA PRO A 66 1.30 -8.30 -6.20
C PRO A 66 1.00 -6.90 -6.80
N ILE A 67 1.31 -6.70 -8.09
CA ILE A 67 0.94 -5.45 -8.81
C ILE A 67 -0.57 -5.31 -8.87
N ALA A 68 -1.29 -6.37 -9.21
CA ALA A 68 -2.74 -6.37 -9.31
C ALA A 68 -3.41 -6.04 -7.97
N LEU A 69 -2.88 -6.56 -6.85
CA LEU A 69 -3.36 -6.22 -5.51
C LEU A 69 -3.14 -4.75 -5.18
N VAL A 70 -1.94 -4.21 -5.44
CA VAL A 70 -1.62 -2.80 -5.19
C VAL A 70 -2.48 -1.88 -6.07
N VAL A 71 -2.66 -2.22 -7.35
CA VAL A 71 -3.50 -1.44 -8.28
C VAL A 71 -4.98 -1.53 -7.88
N PHE A 72 -5.46 -2.71 -7.48
CA PHE A 72 -6.84 -2.88 -7.01
C PHE A 72 -7.11 -2.02 -5.77
N GLU A 73 -6.23 -2.05 -4.77
CA GLU A 73 -6.31 -1.19 -3.58
C GLU A 73 -6.36 0.30 -3.94
N ILE A 74 -5.44 0.76 -4.79
CA ILE A 74 -5.34 2.18 -5.17
C ILE A 74 -6.53 2.62 -6.03
N ALA A 75 -6.97 1.80 -6.98
CA ALA A 75 -7.99 2.19 -7.95
C ALA A 75 -9.42 2.01 -7.44
N VAL A 76 -9.68 0.96 -6.64
CA VAL A 76 -11.04 0.62 -6.19
C VAL A 76 -11.38 1.33 -4.88
N HIS A 77 -10.42 1.48 -3.98
CA HIS A 77 -10.67 2.13 -2.70
C HIS A 77 -10.25 3.61 -2.68
N GLU A 78 -9.64 4.12 -3.77
CA GLU A 78 -8.99 5.44 -3.87
C GLU A 78 -7.95 5.71 -2.77
N VAL A 79 -7.58 4.65 -2.05
CA VAL A 79 -6.68 4.69 -0.91
C VAL A 79 -5.29 5.02 -1.44
N TRP A 80 -4.66 6.01 -0.83
CA TRP A 80 -3.32 6.48 -1.19
C TRP A 80 -3.18 7.04 -2.61
N TRP A 81 -4.26 7.45 -3.28
CA TRP A 81 -4.16 8.11 -4.59
C TRP A 81 -3.24 9.34 -4.51
N LYS A 82 -3.34 10.19 -3.50
CA LYS A 82 -2.40 11.33 -3.29
C LYS A 82 -0.93 10.89 -3.10
N ARG A 83 -0.69 9.61 -2.82
CA ARG A 83 0.60 9.01 -2.46
C ARG A 83 1.08 7.99 -3.51
N TRP A 84 0.41 7.88 -4.67
CA TRP A 84 0.71 6.94 -5.77
C TRP A 84 2.16 7.02 -6.26
N TRP A 85 2.75 8.21 -6.18
CA TRP A 85 4.11 8.47 -6.66
C TRP A 85 5.15 7.59 -5.96
N GLY A 86 4.90 7.15 -4.71
CA GLY A 86 5.78 6.27 -3.96
C GLY A 86 5.95 4.87 -4.59
N ALA A 87 5.03 4.47 -5.47
CA ALA A 87 5.14 3.21 -6.19
C ALA A 87 6.29 3.24 -7.21
N ILE A 88 6.63 4.41 -7.75
CA ILE A 88 7.71 4.56 -8.73
C ILE A 88 9.08 4.23 -8.13
N PRO A 89 9.56 4.93 -7.07
CA PRO A 89 10.86 4.59 -6.47
C PRO A 89 10.86 3.17 -5.89
N GLY A 90 9.72 2.70 -5.36
CA GLY A 90 9.58 1.31 -4.90
C GLY A 90 9.79 0.31 -6.03
N ALA A 91 9.21 0.55 -7.21
CA ALA A 91 9.35 -0.35 -8.35
C ALA A 91 10.77 -0.35 -8.90
N VAL A 92 11.41 0.82 -8.98
CA VAL A 92 12.80 0.95 -9.42
C VAL A 92 13.73 0.17 -8.49
N LEU A 93 13.62 0.37 -7.17
CA LEU A 93 14.46 -0.34 -6.21
C LEU A 93 14.16 -1.83 -6.17
N GLY A 94 12.89 -2.22 -6.23
CA GLY A 94 12.49 -3.62 -6.33
C GLY A 94 13.10 -4.31 -7.56
N LEU A 95 13.06 -3.67 -8.72
CA LEU A 95 13.66 -4.20 -9.95
C LEU A 95 15.19 -4.32 -9.84
N ALA A 96 15.86 -3.32 -9.27
CA ALA A 96 17.30 -3.37 -9.03
C ALA A 96 17.66 -4.57 -8.15
N VAL A 97 16.94 -4.73 -7.02
CA VAL A 97 17.11 -5.87 -6.10
C VAL A 97 16.82 -7.20 -6.80
N TYR A 98 15.80 -7.26 -7.66
CA TYR A 98 15.49 -8.47 -8.40
C TYR A 98 16.65 -8.87 -9.33
N PHE A 99 17.12 -7.97 -10.19
CA PHE A 99 18.11 -8.33 -11.21
C PHE A 99 19.51 -8.53 -10.61
N GLU A 100 19.97 -7.61 -9.76
CA GLU A 100 21.28 -7.73 -9.11
C GLU A 100 21.29 -8.84 -8.07
N GLY A 101 20.25 -8.88 -7.24
CA GLY A 101 20.12 -9.89 -6.19
C GLY A 101 19.96 -11.29 -6.77
N ARG A 102 19.20 -11.48 -7.85
CA ARG A 102 19.10 -12.80 -8.48
C ARG A 102 20.45 -13.33 -8.96
N ALA A 103 21.26 -12.49 -9.61
CA ALA A 103 22.58 -12.90 -10.08
C ALA A 103 23.47 -13.31 -8.90
N ALA A 104 23.54 -12.48 -7.85
CA ALA A 104 24.31 -12.78 -6.66
C ALA A 104 23.80 -14.02 -5.89
N LEU A 105 22.48 -14.23 -5.85
CA LEU A 105 21.88 -15.38 -5.18
C LEU A 105 22.06 -16.67 -5.99
N ALA A 106 22.08 -16.60 -7.32
CA ALA A 106 22.34 -17.76 -8.17
C ALA A 106 23.69 -18.41 -7.82
N ASP A 107 24.72 -17.59 -7.57
CA ASP A 107 26.05 -18.06 -7.19
C ASP A 107 26.08 -18.72 -5.79
N LEU A 108 25.17 -18.34 -4.88
CA LEU A 108 25.16 -18.81 -3.49
C LEU A 108 24.27 -20.03 -3.25
N MET A 109 23.08 -20.07 -3.86
CA MET A 109 22.03 -21.07 -3.58
C MET A 109 21.51 -21.79 -4.83
N GLY A 110 22.09 -21.49 -5.99
CA GLY A 110 21.70 -22.08 -7.27
C GLY A 110 20.45 -21.43 -7.89
N ASP A 111 20.33 -21.58 -9.21
CA ASP A 111 19.28 -20.92 -10.01
C ASP A 111 17.84 -21.29 -9.60
N GLY A 112 17.65 -22.50 -9.04
CA GLY A 112 16.34 -22.98 -8.62
C GLY A 112 15.72 -22.15 -7.49
N TRP A 113 16.54 -21.68 -6.55
CA TRP A 113 16.09 -20.86 -5.40
C TRP A 113 16.34 -19.37 -5.58
N ALA A 114 17.32 -18.99 -6.41
CA ALA A 114 17.65 -17.60 -6.66
C ALA A 114 16.45 -16.81 -7.22
N HIS A 115 15.67 -17.40 -8.13
CA HIS A 115 14.51 -16.71 -8.70
C HIS A 115 13.40 -16.43 -7.67
N PRO A 116 12.87 -17.43 -6.92
CA PRO A 116 11.85 -17.17 -5.90
C PRO A 116 12.30 -16.20 -4.81
N VAL A 117 13.52 -16.34 -4.31
CA VAL A 117 14.04 -15.50 -3.23
C VAL A 117 14.21 -14.06 -3.71
N ALA A 118 14.83 -13.85 -4.88
CA ALA A 118 14.98 -12.51 -5.45
C ALA A 118 13.62 -11.85 -5.74
N TYR A 119 12.63 -12.62 -6.20
CA TYR A 119 11.29 -12.12 -6.45
C TYR A 119 10.60 -11.65 -5.16
N VAL A 120 10.63 -12.45 -4.10
CA VAL A 120 10.04 -12.05 -2.80
C VAL A 120 10.79 -10.85 -2.20
N ALA A 121 12.12 -10.82 -2.28
CA ALA A 121 12.93 -9.70 -1.80
C ALA A 121 12.61 -8.40 -2.55
N ALA A 122 12.47 -8.46 -3.87
CA ALA A 122 12.10 -7.31 -4.70
C ALA A 122 10.75 -6.72 -4.27
N TRP A 123 9.75 -7.58 -4.03
CA TRP A 123 8.43 -7.17 -3.55
C TRP A 123 8.44 -6.61 -2.13
N ALA A 124 9.26 -7.19 -1.25
CA ALA A 124 9.46 -6.65 0.10
C ALA A 124 10.05 -5.22 0.04
N ILE A 125 11.09 -5.02 -0.76
CA ILE A 125 11.73 -3.71 -0.92
C ILE A 125 10.78 -2.69 -1.56
N PHE A 126 10.03 -3.09 -2.59
CA PHE A 126 8.95 -2.28 -3.14
C PHE A 126 8.00 -1.79 -2.04
N ALA A 127 7.49 -2.72 -1.22
CA ALA A 127 6.50 -2.42 -0.18
C ALA A 127 7.06 -1.50 0.92
N VAL A 128 8.30 -1.74 1.35
CA VAL A 128 8.99 -0.90 2.33
C VAL A 128 9.13 0.54 1.81
N VAL A 129 9.63 0.69 0.58
CA VAL A 129 9.85 1.99 -0.03
C VAL A 129 8.51 2.70 -0.28
N PHE A 130 7.51 1.98 -0.79
CA PHE A 130 6.17 2.52 -0.99
C PHE A 130 5.57 3.01 0.32
N ALA A 131 5.60 2.20 1.38
CA ALA A 131 5.06 2.59 2.68
C ALA A 131 5.78 3.81 3.27
N VAL A 132 7.12 3.88 3.15
CA VAL A 132 7.90 5.03 3.60
C VAL A 132 7.58 6.28 2.77
N ALA A 133 7.61 6.17 1.44
CA ALA A 133 7.33 7.26 0.52
C ALA A 133 5.88 7.75 0.65
N SER A 134 4.96 6.84 0.98
CA SER A 134 3.55 7.15 1.13
C SER A 134 3.36 8.28 2.12
N ARG A 135 4.19 8.38 3.19
CA ARG A 135 4.11 9.42 4.23
C ARG A 135 4.13 10.86 3.70
N TYR A 136 4.65 11.10 2.50
CA TYR A 136 4.69 12.42 1.87
C TYR A 136 3.66 12.50 0.73
N PRO A 137 2.41 12.91 1.00
CA PRO A 137 1.40 13.03 -0.04
C PRO A 137 1.79 14.13 -1.04
N ARG A 138 1.56 13.89 -2.34
CA ARG A 138 1.58 14.97 -3.33
C ARG A 138 0.36 15.84 -3.08
N THR A 139 0.60 17.05 -2.61
CA THR A 139 -0.36 18.15 -2.71
C THR A 139 -0.37 18.59 -4.17
N PHE A 140 -1.31 18.09 -4.97
CA PHE A 140 -1.68 18.81 -6.20
C PHE A 140 -2.40 20.08 -5.73
N ALA A 141 -1.70 21.21 -5.86
CA ALA A 141 -2.29 22.53 -5.73
C ALA A 141 -3.20 22.82 -6.93
#